data_AF-I5C600-F1
#
_entry.id   AF-I5C600-F1
#
_cell.length_a   1.000
_cell.length_b   1.000
_cell.length_c   1.000
_cell.angle_alpha   90.00
_cell.angle_beta   90.00
_cell.angle_gamma   90.00
#
_symmetry.space_group_name_H-M   'P 1'
#
loop_
_entity.id
_entity.type
_entity.pdbx_description
1 polymer ?
#
loop_
_entity_poly.entity_id
_entity_poly.type
_entity_poly.pdbx_seq_one_letter_code
_entity_poly.pdbx_strand_id
1 'polypeptide(L)'
;MTEALAELHVVPKSVAFTREEENLSAIGHILGYPYWVRSSSGSSGLGSLKISNEVALRNWLVLNPDVEFFLASQYLPGRNLACKLLYWKGKLVRAASAERVNYIMAKVVPSGITGNTSFGRLLNEPQLVEIADRAMQHIFKKTG
;
A
#
# COMPACT_ATOMS: atom_id res chain seq x y z
N MET A 1 -9.46 4.48 5.62
CA MET A 1 -9.58 3.16 4.96
C MET A 1 -8.86 2.06 5.73
N THR A 2 -7.57 2.21 6.06
CA THR A 2 -6.83 1.21 6.87
C THR A 2 -7.52 0.86 8.19
N GLU A 3 -7.92 1.87 8.96
CA GLU A 3 -8.68 1.69 10.21
C GLU A 3 -10.01 0.97 9.99
N ALA A 4 -10.74 1.33 8.93
CA ALA A 4 -12.03 0.71 8.60
C ALA A 4 -11.90 -0.80 8.34
N LEU A 5 -10.75 -1.24 7.82
CA LEU A 5 -10.44 -2.64 7.47
C LEU A 5 -9.63 -3.38 8.55
N ALA A 6 -9.27 -2.74 9.67
CA ALA A 6 -8.37 -3.31 10.68
C ALA A 6 -8.90 -4.63 11.25
N GLU A 7 -10.22 -4.72 11.50
CA GLU A 7 -10.91 -5.89 12.04
C GLU A 7 -10.84 -7.14 11.14
N LEU A 8 -10.60 -6.95 9.83
CA LEU A 8 -10.55 -8.06 8.88
C LEU A 8 -9.18 -8.71 8.76
N HIS A 9 -8.15 -8.08 9.34
CA HIS A 9 -6.75 -8.50 9.21
C HIS A 9 -6.30 -8.67 7.74
N VAL A 10 -6.83 -7.84 6.83
CA VAL A 10 -6.51 -7.84 5.38
C VAL A 10 -5.59 -6.70 4.97
N VAL A 11 -5.17 -5.85 5.91
CA VAL A 11 -4.25 -4.73 5.69
C VAL A 11 -2.96 -4.97 6.47
N PRO A 12 -1.79 -4.60 5.91
CA PRO A 12 -0.54 -4.71 6.64
C PRO A 12 -0.52 -3.78 7.86
N LYS A 13 0.25 -4.18 8.89
CA LYS A 13 0.57 -3.28 10.01
C LYS A 13 1.12 -1.96 9.46
N SER A 14 0.59 -0.86 9.95
CA SER A 14 0.95 0.48 9.47
C SER A 14 0.99 1.48 10.62
N VAL A 15 1.85 2.47 10.50
CA VAL A 15 2.02 3.57 11.46
C VAL A 15 1.91 4.88 10.67
N ALA A 16 0.97 5.74 11.05
CA ALA A 16 0.93 7.11 10.56
C ALA A 16 1.78 7.99 11.49
N PHE A 17 2.51 8.94 10.91
CA PHE A 17 3.35 9.87 11.67
C PHE A 17 3.48 11.20 10.89
N THR A 18 3.90 12.25 11.57
CA THR A 18 4.16 13.58 10.97
C THR A 18 5.65 13.86 10.90
N ARG A 19 6.03 14.97 10.27
CA ARG A 19 7.43 15.39 10.14
C ARG A 19 8.08 15.69 11.48
N GLU A 20 7.30 16.15 12.44
CA GLU A 20 7.72 16.49 13.79
C GLU A 20 7.94 15.25 14.67
N GLU A 21 7.76 14.04 14.14
CA GLU A 21 8.03 12.81 14.89
C GLU A 21 9.49 12.73 15.35
N GLU A 22 9.70 12.89 16.65
CA GLU A 22 11.01 12.89 17.27
C GLU A 22 11.59 11.47 17.34
N ASN A 23 10.73 10.45 17.52
CA ASN A 23 11.14 9.07 17.74
C ASN A 23 10.93 8.18 16.51
N LEU A 24 11.66 8.51 15.42
CA LEU A 24 11.66 7.72 14.20
C LEU A 24 12.08 6.24 14.41
N SER A 25 12.88 5.97 15.44
CA SER A 25 13.33 4.61 15.77
C SER A 25 12.16 3.70 16.22
N ALA A 26 11.15 4.27 16.89
CA ALA A 26 9.97 3.55 17.34
C ALA A 26 9.18 2.93 16.18
N ILE A 27 9.13 3.58 15.02
CA ILE A 27 8.49 3.06 13.82
C ILE A 27 9.15 1.74 13.39
N GLY A 28 10.48 1.70 13.42
CA GLY A 28 11.26 0.49 13.12
C GLY A 28 11.05 -0.62 14.15
N HIS A 29 10.88 -0.30 15.43
CA HIS A 29 10.56 -1.28 16.46
C HIS A 29 9.15 -1.88 16.29
N ILE A 30 8.17 -1.09 15.85
CA ILE A 30 6.79 -1.54 15.65
C ILE A 30 6.65 -2.41 14.39
N LEU A 31 7.24 -1.98 13.27
CA LEU A 31 7.05 -2.61 11.97
C LEU A 31 8.10 -3.67 11.64
N GLY A 32 9.30 -3.57 12.22
CA GLY A 32 10.48 -4.30 11.79
C GLY A 32 11.03 -3.78 10.46
N TYR A 33 12.35 -3.94 10.24
CA TYR A 33 12.97 -3.61 8.96
C TYR A 33 12.98 -4.82 8.01
N PRO A 34 12.86 -4.60 6.69
CA PRO A 34 12.52 -3.33 6.06
C PRO A 34 11.01 -3.01 6.16
N TYR A 35 10.65 -1.75 5.98
CA TYR A 35 9.25 -1.32 5.82
C TYR A 35 9.12 -0.31 4.67
N TRP A 36 7.90 -0.06 4.21
CA TRP A 36 7.58 0.96 3.21
C TRP A 36 7.22 2.28 3.90
N VAL A 37 7.67 3.41 3.33
CA VAL A 37 7.19 4.76 3.70
C VAL A 37 6.73 5.47 2.45
N ARG A 38 5.66 6.26 2.56
CA ARG A 38 5.15 7.16 1.52
C ARG A 38 4.43 8.34 2.15
N SER A 39 4.12 9.36 1.33
CA SER A 39 3.15 10.38 1.71
C SER A 39 1.78 9.74 1.99
N SER A 40 1.07 10.23 3.01
CA SER A 40 -0.28 9.77 3.37
C SER A 40 -1.33 10.18 2.33
N SER A 41 -1.08 11.26 1.60
CA SER A 41 -1.94 11.84 0.57
C SER A 41 -1.26 11.85 -0.81
N GLY A 42 -2.04 12.16 -1.85
CA GLY A 42 -1.57 12.15 -3.24
C GLY A 42 -1.75 10.80 -3.95
N SER A 43 -1.49 10.80 -5.26
CA SER A 43 -1.59 9.63 -6.13
C SER A 43 -0.22 9.00 -6.40
N SER A 44 -0.21 7.81 -7.02
CA SER A 44 1.00 7.10 -7.47
C SER A 44 2.03 6.71 -6.41
N GLY A 45 1.71 6.85 -5.13
CA GLY A 45 2.63 6.51 -4.04
C GLY A 45 3.82 7.48 -3.99
N LEU A 46 3.54 8.78 -4.03
CA LEU A 46 4.56 9.83 -3.96
C LEU A 46 5.60 9.54 -2.86
N GLY A 47 6.85 9.47 -3.29
CA GLY A 47 7.99 9.17 -2.44
C GLY A 47 7.94 7.77 -1.81
N SER A 48 7.28 6.77 -2.39
CA SER A 48 7.33 5.42 -1.83
C SER A 48 8.77 4.88 -1.79
N LEU A 49 9.30 4.60 -0.61
CA LEU A 49 10.66 4.07 -0.42
C LEU A 49 10.65 2.89 0.55
N LYS A 50 11.48 1.89 0.25
CA LYS A 50 11.77 0.78 1.14
C LYS A 50 12.86 1.21 2.12
N ILE A 51 12.47 1.40 3.38
CA ILE A 51 13.34 1.82 4.47
C ILE A 51 13.97 0.57 5.11
N SER A 52 15.30 0.51 5.08
CA SER A 52 16.07 -0.60 5.68
C SER A 52 16.70 -0.25 7.03
N ASN A 53 16.74 1.02 7.40
CA ASN A 53 17.26 1.54 8.67
C ASN A 53 16.77 2.98 8.90
N GLU A 54 16.99 3.52 10.09
CA GLU A 54 16.56 4.87 10.47
C GLU A 54 17.23 5.96 9.61
N VAL A 55 18.49 5.78 9.23
CA VAL A 55 19.22 6.73 8.36
C VAL A 55 18.51 6.90 7.02
N ALA A 56 18.03 5.80 6.43
CA ALA A 56 17.25 5.85 5.19
C ALA A 56 15.93 6.61 5.36
N LEU A 57 15.25 6.48 6.49
CA LEU A 57 14.04 7.27 6.79
C LEU A 57 14.37 8.76 6.92
N ARG A 58 15.40 9.12 7.68
CA ARG A 58 15.83 10.52 7.84
C ARG A 58 16.19 11.16 6.51
N ASN A 59 16.96 10.47 5.68
CA ASN A 59 17.31 10.95 4.34
C ASN A 59 16.07 11.16 3.47
N TRP A 60 15.10 10.25 3.56
CA TRP A 60 13.87 10.39 2.80
C TRP A 60 13.04 11.60 3.24
N LEU A 61 12.96 11.89 4.55
CA LEU A 61 12.31 13.09 5.07
C LEU A 61 12.97 14.38 4.57
N VAL A 62 14.30 14.39 4.47
CA VAL A 62 15.08 15.52 3.93
C VAL A 62 14.82 15.72 2.43
N LEU A 63 14.74 14.63 1.65
CA LEU A 63 14.51 14.68 0.21
C LEU A 63 13.08 15.07 -0.19
N ASN A 64 12.12 14.99 0.74
CA ASN A 64 10.72 15.30 0.48
C ASN A 64 10.24 16.39 1.45
N PRO A 65 10.82 17.60 1.44
CA PRO A 65 10.58 18.63 2.47
C PRO A 65 9.12 19.07 2.57
N ASP A 66 8.37 19.06 1.45
CA ASP A 66 6.99 19.55 1.39
C ASP A 66 5.93 18.53 1.87
N VAL A 67 6.36 17.34 2.30
CA VAL A 67 5.45 16.31 2.81
C VAL A 67 5.37 16.41 4.34
N GLU A 68 4.18 16.63 4.88
CA GLU A 68 3.96 16.75 6.33
C GLU A 68 3.47 15.45 6.99
N PHE A 69 2.71 14.65 6.25
CA PHE A 69 2.04 13.46 6.77
C PHE A 69 2.49 12.21 6.03
N PHE A 70 2.82 11.18 6.81
CA PHE A 70 3.44 9.96 6.30
C PHE A 70 2.66 8.72 6.71
N LEU A 71 2.80 7.68 5.90
CA LEU A 71 2.34 6.35 6.24
C LEU A 71 3.50 5.36 6.07
N ALA A 72 3.93 4.78 7.18
CA ALA A 72 4.80 3.61 7.20
C ALA A 72 3.95 2.33 7.20
N SER A 73 4.34 1.32 6.43
CA SER A 73 3.64 0.03 6.35
C SER A 73 4.62 -1.12 6.28
N GLN A 74 4.28 -2.24 6.91
CA GLN A 74 5.05 -3.48 6.84
C GLN A 74 5.44 -3.83 5.40
N TYR A 75 6.71 -4.21 5.20
CA TYR A 75 7.15 -4.74 3.90
C TYR A 75 6.59 -6.15 3.70
N LEU A 76 5.80 -6.33 2.64
CA LEU A 76 5.31 -7.63 2.20
C LEU A 76 6.09 -8.07 0.96
N PRO A 77 7.01 -9.06 1.08
CA PRO A 77 7.66 -9.62 -0.09
C PRO A 77 6.68 -10.46 -0.90
N GLY A 78 6.99 -10.67 -2.18
CA GLY A 78 6.24 -11.57 -3.05
C GLY A 78 5.56 -10.84 -4.21
N ARG A 79 4.46 -11.41 -4.67
CA ARG A 79 3.77 -10.98 -5.90
C ARG A 79 2.97 -9.71 -5.66
N ASN A 80 3.04 -8.78 -6.62
CA ASN A 80 2.22 -7.58 -6.60
C ASN A 80 0.94 -7.83 -7.40
N LEU A 81 -0.15 -8.15 -6.71
CA LEU A 81 -1.42 -8.48 -7.33
C LEU A 81 -2.38 -7.28 -7.34
N ALA A 82 -3.19 -7.21 -8.40
CA ALA A 82 -4.30 -6.29 -8.53
C ALA A 82 -5.59 -7.08 -8.70
N CYS A 83 -6.65 -6.68 -7.99
CA CYS A 83 -7.98 -7.23 -8.13
C CYS A 83 -8.95 -6.12 -8.51
N LYS A 84 -9.76 -6.36 -9.54
CA LYS A 84 -10.84 -5.48 -9.99
C LYS A 84 -12.15 -6.18 -9.74
N LEU A 85 -13.07 -5.50 -9.08
CA LEU A 85 -14.38 -6.03 -8.74
C LEU A 85 -15.45 -5.13 -9.35
N LEU A 86 -16.44 -5.75 -10.00
CA LEU A 86 -17.60 -5.06 -10.55
C LEU A 86 -18.82 -5.47 -9.74
N TYR A 87 -19.45 -4.49 -9.09
CA TYR A 87 -20.69 -4.65 -8.35
C TYR A 87 -21.86 -4.06 -9.12
N TRP A 88 -23.00 -4.75 -9.06
CA TRP A 88 -24.28 -4.23 -9.56
C TRP A 88 -25.36 -4.52 -8.52
N LYS A 89 -26.06 -3.47 -8.08
CA LYS A 89 -27.11 -3.57 -7.04
C LYS A 89 -26.64 -4.36 -5.80
N GLY A 90 -25.45 -4.04 -5.29
CA GLY A 90 -24.85 -4.68 -4.12
C GLY A 90 -24.32 -6.10 -4.35
N LYS A 91 -24.45 -6.67 -5.55
CA LYS A 91 -23.97 -8.02 -5.87
C LYS A 91 -22.70 -7.97 -6.71
N LEU A 92 -21.71 -8.77 -6.36
CA LEU A 92 -20.53 -8.97 -7.19
C LEU A 92 -20.94 -9.69 -8.48
N VAL A 93 -20.77 -9.05 -9.63
CA VAL A 93 -21.13 -9.64 -10.93
C VAL A 93 -19.91 -10.18 -11.68
N ARG A 94 -18.75 -9.54 -11.54
CA ARG A 94 -17.49 -9.96 -12.18
C ARG A 94 -16.29 -9.55 -11.33
N ALA A 95 -15.23 -10.34 -11.43
CA ALA A 95 -13.93 -10.05 -10.87
C ALA A 95 -12.84 -10.34 -11.91
N ALA A 96 -11.74 -9.61 -11.82
CA ALA A 96 -10.54 -9.86 -12.61
C ALA A 96 -9.31 -9.67 -11.74
N SER A 97 -8.40 -10.63 -11.79
CA SER A 97 -7.13 -10.59 -11.06
C SER A 97 -5.97 -10.55 -12.04
N ALA A 98 -4.94 -9.80 -11.68
CA ALA A 98 -3.71 -9.69 -12.47
C ALA A 98 -2.49 -9.51 -11.58
N GLU A 99 -1.36 -10.05 -12.00
CA GLU A 99 -0.06 -9.74 -11.41
C GLU A 99 0.56 -8.58 -12.16
N ARG A 100 1.04 -7.58 -11.41
CA ARG A 100 1.82 -6.46 -11.91
C ARG A 100 3.28 -6.88 -11.93
N VAL A 101 3.79 -7.15 -13.13
CA VAL A 101 5.15 -7.66 -13.33
C VAL A 101 6.12 -6.52 -13.55
N ASN A 102 5.79 -5.58 -14.43
CA ASN A 102 6.60 -4.39 -14.70
C ASN A 102 5.78 -3.11 -14.57
N TYR A 103 6.48 -2.00 -14.32
CA TYR A 103 5.87 -0.69 -14.08
C TYR A 103 6.39 0.36 -15.07
N ILE A 104 5.51 1.25 -15.54
CA ILE A 104 5.84 2.26 -16.58
C ILE A 104 6.97 3.19 -16.12
N MET A 105 6.96 3.59 -14.84
CA MET A 105 7.87 4.58 -14.27
C MET A 105 8.93 3.96 -13.34
N ALA A 106 9.19 2.65 -13.45
CA ALA A 106 10.12 1.96 -12.55
C ALA A 106 11.52 2.61 -12.49
N LYS A 107 12.02 3.16 -13.61
CA LYS A 107 13.37 3.74 -13.71
C LYS A 107 13.52 5.11 -13.05
N VAL A 108 12.42 5.80 -12.73
CA VAL A 108 12.44 7.17 -12.20
C VAL A 108 11.95 7.24 -10.75
N VAL A 109 11.65 6.10 -10.13
CA VAL A 109 11.31 6.01 -8.71
C VAL A 109 12.35 5.17 -7.95
N PRO A 110 12.81 5.59 -6.77
CA PRO A 110 13.79 4.83 -5.99
C PRO A 110 13.38 3.39 -5.67
N SER A 111 12.07 3.12 -5.53
CA SER A 111 11.54 1.79 -5.21
C SER A 111 11.50 0.82 -6.38
N GLY A 112 11.57 1.32 -7.63
CA GLY A 112 11.23 0.55 -8.83
C GLY A 112 9.75 0.14 -8.96
N ILE A 113 8.91 0.44 -7.97
CA ILE A 113 7.52 -0.03 -7.87
C ILE A 113 6.58 1.18 -7.89
N THR A 114 5.62 1.19 -8.82
CA THR A 114 4.62 2.25 -8.95
C THR A 114 3.21 1.69 -9.13
N GLY A 115 2.19 2.56 -9.10
CA GLY A 115 0.81 2.15 -9.39
C GLY A 115 0.58 1.77 -10.86
N ASN A 116 1.35 2.33 -11.79
CA ASN A 116 1.14 2.19 -13.23
C ASN A 116 1.84 0.94 -13.77
N THR A 117 1.04 -0.07 -14.13
CA THR A 117 1.53 -1.34 -14.67
C THR A 117 1.86 -1.16 -16.15
N SER A 118 3.09 -1.46 -16.57
CA SER A 118 3.47 -1.52 -17.99
C SER A 118 3.26 -2.91 -18.57
N PHE A 119 3.46 -3.95 -17.77
CA PHE A 119 3.19 -5.33 -18.14
C PHE A 119 2.58 -6.07 -16.95
N GLY A 120 1.45 -6.73 -17.20
CA GLY A 120 0.78 -7.56 -16.21
C GLY A 120 0.31 -8.88 -16.83
N ARG A 121 0.18 -9.91 -15.99
CA ARG A 121 -0.36 -11.22 -16.37
C ARG A 121 -1.74 -11.37 -15.75
N LEU A 122 -2.74 -11.69 -16.58
CA LEU A 122 -4.06 -12.06 -16.07
C LEU A 122 -3.99 -13.43 -15.40
N LEU A 123 -4.70 -13.58 -14.29
CA LEU A 123 -4.62 -14.76 -13.46
C LEU A 123 -5.99 -15.13 -12.89
N ASN A 124 -6.19 -16.43 -12.68
CA ASN A 124 -7.30 -16.94 -11.89
C ASN A 124 -6.85 -17.09 -10.44
N GLU A 125 -7.11 -16.08 -9.63
CA GLU A 125 -6.73 -16.01 -8.20
C GLU A 125 -7.99 -15.95 -7.33
N PRO A 126 -8.69 -17.07 -7.09
CA PRO A 126 -9.97 -17.06 -6.37
C PRO A 126 -9.85 -16.55 -4.93
N GLN A 127 -8.76 -16.90 -4.24
CA GLN A 127 -8.49 -16.43 -2.87
C GLN A 127 -8.31 -14.90 -2.82
N LEU A 128 -7.65 -14.30 -3.82
CA LEU A 128 -7.51 -12.85 -3.91
C LEU A 128 -8.88 -12.18 -4.09
N VAL A 129 -9.73 -12.74 -4.96
CA VAL A 129 -11.09 -12.23 -5.21
C VAL A 129 -11.92 -12.31 -3.94
N GLU A 130 -11.87 -13.42 -3.21
CA GLU A 130 -12.61 -13.60 -1.94
C GLU A 130 -12.18 -12.58 -0.88
N ILE A 131 -10.86 -12.38 -0.69
CA ILE A 131 -10.33 -11.40 0.27
C ILE A 131 -10.77 -9.98 -0.11
N ALA A 132 -10.68 -9.64 -1.40
CA ALA A 132 -11.04 -8.32 -1.90
C ALA A 132 -12.56 -8.06 -1.79
N ASP A 133 -13.39 -9.04 -2.13
CA ASP A 133 -14.85 -8.93 -1.98
C ASP A 133 -15.24 -8.78 -0.51
N ARG A 134 -14.67 -9.60 0.39
CA ARG A 134 -14.90 -9.49 1.83
C ARG A 134 -14.55 -8.10 2.37
N ALA A 135 -13.43 -7.52 1.92
CA ALA A 135 -13.04 -6.16 2.29
C ALA A 135 -14.05 -5.12 1.80
N MET A 136 -14.50 -5.22 0.54
CA MET A 136 -15.48 -4.30 -0.02
C MET A 136 -16.86 -4.41 0.65
N GLN A 137 -17.35 -5.62 0.91
CA GLN A 137 -18.60 -5.85 1.63
C GLN A 137 -18.59 -5.21 3.02
N HIS A 138 -17.45 -5.27 3.72
CA HIS A 138 -17.28 -4.61 5.01
C HIS A 138 -17.32 -3.09 4.90
N ILE A 139 -16.69 -2.52 3.86
CA ILE A 139 -16.77 -1.09 3.58
C ILE A 139 -18.21 -0.66 3.28
N PHE A 140 -18.92 -1.37 2.39
CA PHE A 140 -20.32 -1.06 2.07
C PHE A 140 -21.20 -1.04 3.33
N LYS A 141 -21.06 -2.03 4.21
CA LYS A 141 -21.79 -2.04 5.49
C LYS A 141 -21.50 -0.83 6.38
N LYS A 142 -20.28 -0.29 6.34
CA LYS A 142 -19.87 0.88 7.14
C LYS A 142 -20.29 2.22 6.50
N THR A 143 -20.44 2.27 5.18
CA THR A 143 -20.66 3.54 4.46
C THR A 143 -22.06 3.72 3.87
N GLY A 144 -22.89 2.67 3.83
CA GLY A 144 -24.19 2.67 3.14
C GLY A 144 -24.04 2.48 1.64
#